data_AF-A0A940N4J7-F1
#
_entry.id   AF-A0A940N4J7-F1
#
_cell.length_a   1.000
_cell.length_b   1.000
_cell.length_c   1.000
_cell.angle_alpha   90.00
_cell.angle_beta   90.00
_cell.angle_gamma   90.00
#
_symmetry.space_group_name_H-M   'P 1'
#
loop_
_entity.id
_entity.type
_entity.pdbx_description
1 polymer ?
#
loop_
_entity_poly.entity_id
_entity_poly.type
_entity_poly.pdbx_seq_one_letter_code
_entity_poly.pdbx_strand_id
1 'polypeptide(L)'
;MSAMMSAPMAPTRRALLGAASHALAAPALAQGGWRPRRPVRIIVPFAPGGSTDIVARQLAGRVGNALGQPLVVENRPGGNGIIGTQALLAAPPDGHALIMGTADTHTIPAIANPRLPYDLAAFVPVTAVAGTVAALVTRMGLGATDVATLAALARRASPTLTYASYGIGSVSHVAGEMFGAAIGAEMTHVPYQGSGPAVIALTADQVDLALLPMAAVHPQRERLRVLAVASAERFGMAPELPTLTESGVPVVAVGWIGLLAAPRTPREVADSLHAAMHEALSAEDVAHRLRTSGFSPMDYGPDRFAGFLHAETERLAPAVRAAGITADG
;
A
#
# COMPACT_ATOMS: atom_id res chain seq x y z
N MET A 1 -50.37 2.97 -77.94
CA MET A 1 -50.59 1.52 -77.77
C MET A 1 -49.22 0.87 -77.74
N SER A 2 -48.72 0.17 -76.74
CA SER A 2 -49.09 -0.08 -75.35
C SER A 2 -47.79 -0.60 -74.72
N ALA A 3 -47.34 0.01 -73.63
CA ALA A 3 -46.21 -0.51 -72.86
C ALA A 3 -46.70 -1.70 -72.01
N MET A 4 -46.18 -2.91 -72.28
CA MET A 4 -46.45 -4.07 -71.43
C MET A 4 -45.54 -4.00 -70.20
N MET A 5 -46.13 -3.66 -69.06
CA MET A 5 -45.53 -3.80 -67.73
C MET A 5 -45.35 -5.28 -67.40
N SER A 6 -44.12 -5.70 -67.09
CA SER A 6 -43.82 -7.02 -66.53
C SER A 6 -44.17 -7.05 -65.04
N ALA A 7 -44.91 -8.07 -64.60
CA ALA A 7 -45.30 -8.26 -63.20
C ALA A 7 -44.11 -8.72 -62.33
N PRO A 8 -44.02 -8.28 -61.06
CA PRO A 8 -42.96 -8.74 -60.16
C PRO A 8 -43.22 -10.17 -59.69
N MET A 9 -42.20 -11.03 -59.79
CA MET A 9 -42.21 -12.38 -59.23
C MET A 9 -42.27 -12.34 -57.70
N ALA A 10 -43.28 -12.98 -57.12
CA ALA A 10 -43.38 -13.15 -55.67
C ALA A 10 -42.28 -14.12 -55.16
N PRO A 11 -41.60 -13.81 -54.04
CA PRO A 11 -40.54 -14.67 -53.53
C PRO A 11 -41.12 -16.00 -53.01
N THR A 12 -40.52 -17.11 -53.44
CA THR A 12 -40.89 -18.47 -53.03
C THR A 12 -40.68 -18.71 -51.53
N ARG A 13 -41.60 -19.45 -50.87
CA ARG A 13 -41.52 -19.86 -49.44
C ARG A 13 -40.17 -20.45 -49.01
N ARG A 14 -39.40 -21.05 -49.92
CA ARG A 14 -38.05 -21.59 -49.66
C ARG A 14 -36.97 -20.50 -49.48
N ALA A 15 -37.16 -19.31 -50.04
CA ALA A 15 -36.25 -18.18 -49.84
C ALA A 15 -36.41 -17.52 -48.45
N LEU A 16 -37.59 -17.65 -47.83
CA LEU A 16 -37.86 -17.13 -46.48
C LEU A 16 -37.28 -17.99 -45.35
N LEU A 17 -36.99 -19.27 -45.60
CA LEU A 17 -36.41 -20.18 -44.59
C LEU A 17 -34.87 -20.15 -44.56
N GLY A 18 -34.20 -19.67 -45.61
CA GLY A 18 -32.73 -19.50 -45.64
C GLY A 18 -32.24 -18.20 -45.00
N ALA A 19 -33.11 -17.20 -44.83
CA ALA A 19 -32.78 -15.92 -44.23
C ALA A 19 -32.88 -15.91 -42.69
N ALA A 20 -33.51 -16.94 -42.08
CA ALA A 20 -33.68 -17.02 -40.63
C ALA A 20 -32.48 -17.63 -39.88
N SER A 21 -31.55 -18.30 -40.58
CA SER A 21 -30.39 -18.97 -39.97
C SER A 21 -29.13 -18.10 -39.83
N HIS A 22 -29.14 -16.85 -40.31
CA HIS A 22 -28.00 -15.93 -40.19
C HIS A 22 -28.21 -14.82 -39.14
N ALA A 23 -29.35 -14.80 -38.44
CA ALA A 23 -29.69 -13.74 -37.47
C ALA A 23 -29.37 -14.08 -36.00
N LEU A 24 -28.72 -15.22 -35.72
CA LEU A 24 -28.45 -15.68 -34.33
C LEU A 24 -26.96 -15.71 -33.95
N ALA A 25 -26.06 -15.25 -34.81
CA ALA A 25 -24.65 -15.05 -34.47
C ALA A 25 -24.38 -13.55 -34.18
N ALA A 26 -25.16 -12.95 -33.27
CA ALA A 26 -24.67 -11.77 -32.59
C ALA A 26 -23.49 -12.23 -31.72
N PRO A 27 -22.30 -11.60 -31.77
CA PRO A 27 -21.27 -11.89 -30.79
C PRO A 27 -21.91 -11.59 -29.44
N ALA A 28 -21.96 -12.59 -28.57
CA ALA A 28 -22.27 -12.34 -27.18
C ALA A 28 -21.20 -11.36 -26.68
N LEU A 29 -21.55 -10.08 -26.59
CA LEU A 29 -20.81 -9.12 -25.79
C LEU A 29 -21.04 -9.51 -24.33
N ALA A 30 -20.44 -10.63 -23.93
CA ALA A 30 -20.11 -10.89 -22.54
C ALA A 30 -19.03 -9.86 -22.16
N GLN A 31 -19.45 -8.62 -21.88
CA GLN A 31 -18.58 -7.55 -21.38
C GLN A 31 -19.21 -6.80 -20.22
N GLY A 32 -20.02 -7.48 -19.40
CA GLY A 32 -20.09 -7.10 -18.00
C GLY A 32 -18.79 -7.57 -17.35
N GLY A 33 -17.82 -6.67 -17.13
CA GLY A 33 -16.65 -6.98 -16.30
C GLY A 33 -17.09 -7.57 -14.95
N TRP A 34 -16.21 -8.29 -14.27
CA TRP A 34 -16.54 -8.94 -12.99
C TRP A 34 -17.28 -7.97 -12.06
N ARG A 35 -18.36 -8.46 -11.45
CA ARG A 35 -19.15 -7.75 -10.45
C ARG A 35 -19.37 -8.66 -9.25
N PRO A 36 -19.15 -8.15 -8.02
CA PRO A 36 -19.32 -8.95 -6.83
C PRO A 36 -20.80 -9.30 -6.64
N ARG A 37 -21.08 -10.54 -6.22
CA ARG A 37 -22.45 -11.03 -5.95
C ARG A 37 -22.82 -10.97 -4.47
N ARG A 38 -21.85 -10.59 -3.63
CA ARG A 38 -21.93 -10.50 -2.17
C ARG A 38 -20.89 -9.47 -1.71
N PRO A 39 -20.91 -9.05 -0.43
CA PRO A 39 -19.90 -8.14 0.10
C PRO A 39 -18.48 -8.62 -0.20
N VAL A 40 -17.61 -7.67 -0.54
CA VAL A 40 -16.16 -7.89 -0.73
C VAL A 40 -15.48 -7.58 0.60
N ARG A 41 -14.56 -8.45 1.01
CA ARG A 41 -13.84 -8.32 2.27
C ARG A 41 -12.43 -7.83 2.02
N ILE A 42 -12.04 -6.76 2.69
CA ILE A 42 -10.66 -6.27 2.74
C ILE A 42 -10.06 -6.67 4.08
N ILE A 43 -9.11 -7.60 4.02
CA ILE A 43 -8.33 -8.02 5.17
C ILE A 43 -7.23 -6.98 5.38
N VAL A 44 -7.19 -6.39 6.58
CA VAL A 44 -6.12 -5.50 7.02
C VAL A 44 -5.22 -6.29 7.98
N PRO A 45 -3.94 -6.55 7.63
CA PRO A 45 -3.05 -7.40 8.43
C PRO A 45 -2.50 -6.74 9.71
N PHE A 46 -3.11 -5.63 10.15
CA PHE A 46 -2.67 -4.81 11.27
C PHE A 46 -3.85 -4.42 12.18
N ALA A 47 -3.53 -3.95 13.39
CA ALA A 47 -4.51 -3.49 14.37
C ALA A 47 -5.31 -2.27 13.85
N PRO A 48 -6.56 -2.08 14.32
CA PRO A 48 -7.36 -0.90 14.00
C PRO A 48 -6.65 0.42 14.35
N GLY A 49 -6.88 1.47 13.57
CA GLY A 49 -6.29 2.80 13.80
C GLY A 49 -4.87 2.99 13.27
N GLY A 50 -4.25 1.95 12.69
CA GLY A 50 -2.99 2.07 11.95
C GLY A 50 -3.19 2.63 10.53
N SER A 51 -2.10 3.03 9.88
CA SER A 51 -2.11 3.64 8.54
C SER A 51 -2.90 2.82 7.51
N THR A 52 -2.69 1.51 7.45
CA THR A 52 -3.39 0.61 6.52
C THR A 52 -4.89 0.53 6.77
N ASP A 53 -5.31 0.53 8.03
CA ASP A 53 -6.73 0.52 8.43
C ASP A 53 -7.42 1.83 8.04
N ILE A 54 -6.76 2.97 8.29
CA ILE A 54 -7.26 4.29 7.90
C ILE A 54 -7.50 4.36 6.40
N VAL A 55 -6.52 3.96 5.58
CA VAL A 55 -6.65 3.97 4.11
C VAL A 55 -7.77 3.06 3.65
N ALA A 56 -7.86 1.83 4.18
CA ALA A 56 -8.91 0.89 3.81
C ALA A 56 -10.31 1.45 4.10
N ARG A 57 -10.51 2.05 5.29
CA ARG A 57 -11.80 2.63 5.70
C ARG A 57 -12.15 3.89 4.91
N GLN A 58 -11.18 4.72 4.55
CA GLN A 58 -11.39 5.91 3.72
C GLN A 58 -11.88 5.57 2.30
N LEU A 59 -11.49 4.40 1.77
CA LEU A 59 -11.87 3.94 0.43
C LEU A 59 -13.17 3.12 0.43
N ALA A 60 -13.47 2.42 1.54
CA ALA A 60 -14.55 1.43 1.62
C ALA A 60 -15.91 1.92 1.11
N GLY A 61 -16.35 3.11 1.51
CA GLY A 61 -17.67 3.64 1.14
C GLY A 61 -17.81 3.89 -0.36
N ARG A 62 -16.83 4.55 -0.98
CA ARG A 62 -16.90 4.90 -2.42
C ARG A 62 -16.72 3.67 -3.30
N VAL A 63 -15.76 2.81 -2.97
CA VAL A 63 -15.52 1.57 -3.71
C VAL A 63 -16.73 0.64 -3.60
N GLY A 64 -17.36 0.56 -2.42
CA GLY A 64 -18.59 -0.21 -2.25
C GLY A 64 -19.74 0.29 -3.12
N ASN A 65 -19.88 1.61 -3.27
CA ASN A 65 -20.86 2.20 -4.20
C ASN A 65 -20.55 1.86 -5.66
N ALA A 66 -19.29 1.98 -6.08
CA ALA A 66 -18.85 1.66 -7.45
C ALA A 66 -19.03 0.17 -7.79
N LEU A 67 -18.82 -0.72 -6.81
CA LEU A 67 -19.01 -2.16 -6.96
C LEU A 67 -20.48 -2.60 -6.83
N GLY A 68 -21.36 -1.77 -6.28
CA GLY A 68 -22.74 -2.14 -5.94
C GLY A 68 -22.86 -3.16 -4.81
N GLN A 69 -21.79 -3.35 -4.02
CA GLN A 69 -21.74 -4.26 -2.88
C GLN A 69 -20.90 -3.65 -1.74
N PRO A 70 -21.24 -3.90 -0.47
CA PRO A 70 -20.44 -3.40 0.65
C PRO A 70 -18.99 -3.89 0.60
N LEU A 71 -18.06 -2.99 0.93
CA LEU A 71 -16.66 -3.31 1.17
C LEU A 71 -16.41 -3.37 2.68
N VAL A 72 -16.19 -4.57 3.21
CA VAL A 72 -16.08 -4.82 4.65
C VAL A 72 -14.61 -4.91 5.04
N VAL A 73 -14.16 -3.99 5.90
CA VAL A 73 -12.80 -3.98 6.45
C VAL A 73 -12.72 -4.90 7.68
N GLU A 74 -11.84 -5.88 7.62
CA GLU A 74 -11.60 -6.85 8.69
C GLU A 74 -10.13 -6.84 9.12
N ASN A 75 -9.86 -6.46 10.37
CA ASN A 75 -8.50 -6.49 10.92
C ASN A 75 -8.13 -7.91 11.37
N ARG A 76 -7.02 -8.44 10.84
CA ARG A 76 -6.42 -9.74 11.19
C ARG A 76 -4.93 -9.55 11.52
N PRO A 77 -4.59 -8.91 12.66
CA PRO A 77 -3.21 -8.65 13.05
C PRO A 77 -2.46 -9.93 13.46
N GLY A 78 -1.13 -9.86 13.42
CA GLY A 78 -0.22 -10.84 14.03
C GLY A 78 0.78 -11.45 13.03
N GLY A 79 1.95 -11.82 13.56
CA GLY A 79 3.06 -12.38 12.79
C GLY A 79 3.54 -11.46 11.66
N ASN A 80 3.61 -10.15 11.90
CA ASN A 80 3.90 -9.14 10.86
C ASN A 80 3.05 -9.32 9.59
N GLY A 81 1.76 -9.60 9.77
CA GLY A 81 0.79 -9.79 8.70
C GLY A 81 0.66 -11.22 8.15
N ILE A 82 1.42 -12.19 8.68
CA ILE A 82 1.27 -13.61 8.32
C ILE A 82 -0.16 -14.09 8.56
N ILE A 83 -0.79 -13.73 9.69
CA ILE A 83 -2.15 -14.18 10.03
C ILE A 83 -3.17 -13.67 9.00
N GLY A 84 -3.11 -12.38 8.65
CA GLY A 84 -3.99 -11.79 7.63
C GLY A 84 -3.75 -12.40 6.24
N THR A 85 -2.48 -12.65 5.89
CA THR A 85 -2.11 -13.23 4.60
C THR A 85 -2.59 -14.68 4.46
N GLN A 86 -2.45 -15.50 5.50
CA GLN A 86 -3.01 -16.84 5.54
C GLN A 86 -4.55 -16.84 5.47
N ALA A 87 -5.20 -15.86 6.10
CA ALA A 87 -6.66 -15.71 6.01
C ALA A 87 -7.12 -15.39 4.57
N LEU A 88 -6.35 -14.63 3.80
CA LEU A 88 -6.60 -14.43 2.37
C LEU A 88 -6.38 -15.72 1.58
N LEU A 89 -5.28 -16.43 1.82
CA LEU A 89 -4.95 -17.67 1.10
C LEU A 89 -5.97 -18.80 1.35
N ALA A 90 -6.65 -18.79 2.49
CA ALA A 90 -7.74 -19.71 2.79
C ALA A 90 -9.06 -19.37 2.06
N ALA A 91 -9.17 -18.16 1.47
CA ALA A 91 -10.35 -17.74 0.74
C ALA A 91 -10.32 -18.21 -0.73
N PRO A 92 -11.49 -18.39 -1.38
CA PRO A 92 -11.54 -18.62 -2.82
C PRO A 92 -10.91 -17.44 -3.59
N PRO A 93 -10.14 -17.71 -4.67
CA PRO A 93 -9.55 -16.66 -5.51
C PRO A 93 -10.59 -16.06 -6.48
N ASP A 94 -11.73 -15.62 -5.95
CA ASP A 94 -12.91 -15.19 -6.71
C ASP A 94 -13.17 -13.66 -6.67
N GLY A 95 -12.26 -12.91 -6.04
CA GLY A 95 -12.33 -11.45 -5.89
C GLY A 95 -13.09 -10.93 -4.67
N HIS A 96 -13.73 -11.79 -3.87
CA HIS A 96 -14.48 -11.33 -2.70
C HIS A 96 -13.67 -11.30 -1.40
N ALA A 97 -12.41 -11.70 -1.45
CA ALA A 97 -11.44 -11.49 -0.38
C ALA A 97 -10.18 -10.88 -0.98
N LEU A 98 -9.73 -9.78 -0.40
CA LEU A 98 -8.53 -9.04 -0.75
C LEU A 98 -7.73 -8.76 0.52
N ILE A 99 -6.46 -8.44 0.38
CA ILE A 99 -5.63 -7.96 1.48
C ILE A 99 -5.05 -6.60 1.16
N MET A 100 -4.98 -5.74 2.17
CA MET A 100 -4.16 -4.55 2.13
C MET A 100 -2.70 -4.94 2.39
N GLY A 101 -1.95 -5.12 1.31
CA GLY A 101 -0.52 -5.33 1.34
C GLY A 101 0.24 -4.03 1.64
N THR A 102 1.42 -4.21 2.22
CA THR A 102 2.40 -3.15 2.47
C THR A 102 3.80 -3.68 2.18
N ALA A 103 4.79 -2.79 2.12
CA ALA A 103 6.19 -3.20 2.05
C ALA A 103 6.57 -4.17 3.18
N ASP A 104 6.04 -3.96 4.40
CA ASP A 104 6.34 -4.79 5.57
C ASP A 104 5.79 -6.22 5.47
N THR A 105 4.76 -6.45 4.65
CA THR A 105 4.06 -7.74 4.54
C THR A 105 4.35 -8.47 3.24
N HIS A 106 4.58 -7.72 2.15
CA HIS A 106 4.67 -8.28 0.79
C HIS A 106 5.92 -7.82 0.02
N THR A 107 6.87 -7.12 0.67
CA THR A 107 8.19 -6.81 0.08
C THR A 107 9.33 -7.28 0.99
N ILE A 108 9.44 -6.75 2.21
CA ILE A 108 10.55 -7.05 3.12
C ILE A 108 10.58 -8.54 3.51
N PRO A 109 9.46 -9.20 3.85
CA PRO A 109 9.50 -10.61 4.21
C PRO A 109 9.99 -11.51 3.07
N ALA A 110 9.77 -11.15 1.79
CA ALA A 110 10.30 -11.88 0.64
C ALA A 110 11.84 -11.87 0.60
N ILE A 111 12.46 -10.85 1.21
CA ILE A 111 13.92 -10.69 1.30
C ILE A 111 14.44 -11.33 2.60
N ALA A 112 13.75 -11.10 3.72
CA ALA A 112 14.25 -11.36 5.07
C ALA A 112 13.81 -12.70 5.67
N ASN A 113 12.74 -13.34 5.16
CA ASN A 113 12.16 -14.54 5.77
C ASN A 113 12.12 -15.72 4.79
N PRO A 114 13.16 -16.58 4.78
CA PRO A 114 13.19 -17.77 3.93
C PRO A 114 12.19 -18.86 4.36
N ARG A 115 11.56 -18.72 5.53
CA ARG A 115 10.60 -19.69 6.10
C ARG A 115 9.14 -19.24 5.95
N LEU A 116 8.84 -18.29 5.06
CA LEU A 116 7.46 -17.89 4.80
C LEU A 116 6.61 -19.10 4.36
N PRO A 117 5.38 -19.24 4.89
CA PRO A 117 4.52 -20.37 4.55
C PRO A 117 3.80 -20.18 3.19
N TYR A 118 4.19 -19.19 2.40
CA TYR A 118 3.59 -18.85 1.11
C TYR A 118 4.58 -18.09 0.22
N ASP A 119 4.33 -18.15 -1.10
CA ASP A 119 5.06 -17.38 -2.09
C ASP A 119 4.41 -16.00 -2.29
N LEU A 120 5.14 -14.94 -1.91
CA LEU A 120 4.68 -13.56 -2.07
C LEU A 120 4.59 -13.13 -3.54
N ALA A 121 5.37 -13.73 -4.45
CA ALA A 121 5.32 -13.42 -5.87
C ALA A 121 4.07 -13.97 -6.57
N ALA A 122 3.36 -14.92 -5.94
CA ALA A 122 2.17 -15.55 -6.50
C ALA A 122 0.88 -14.72 -6.33
N PHE A 123 0.90 -13.67 -5.50
CA PHE A 123 -0.25 -12.80 -5.26
C PHE A 123 -0.57 -11.97 -6.50
N VAL A 124 -1.85 -11.68 -6.74
CA VAL A 124 -2.31 -10.91 -7.89
C VAL A 124 -2.44 -9.44 -7.50
N PRO A 125 -1.62 -8.53 -8.07
CA PRO A 125 -1.72 -7.09 -7.81
C PRO A 125 -3.02 -6.53 -8.35
N VAL A 126 -3.76 -5.78 -7.52
CA VAL A 126 -4.99 -5.08 -7.92
C VAL A 126 -4.68 -3.61 -8.13
N THR A 127 -4.23 -2.91 -7.07
CA THR A 127 -3.82 -1.51 -7.20
C THR A 127 -2.94 -1.05 -6.04
N ALA A 128 -1.97 -0.17 -6.30
CA ALA A 128 -1.36 0.64 -5.24
C ALA A 128 -2.26 1.85 -4.94
N VAL A 129 -2.59 2.07 -3.67
CA VAL A 129 -3.59 3.09 -3.27
C VAL A 129 -2.96 4.30 -2.57
N ALA A 130 -1.85 4.10 -1.87
CA ALA A 130 -1.22 5.15 -1.10
C ALA A 130 0.27 4.86 -0.88
N GLY A 131 1.10 5.87 -1.04
CA GLY A 131 2.48 5.90 -0.58
C GLY A 131 2.55 6.48 0.83
N THR A 132 3.51 5.99 1.61
CA THR A 132 3.86 6.54 2.93
C THR A 132 5.24 7.15 2.87
N VAL A 133 5.41 8.29 3.53
CA VAL A 133 6.71 8.95 3.69
C VAL A 133 7.07 8.90 5.17
N ALA A 134 8.22 8.32 5.50
CA ALA A 134 8.70 8.37 6.88
C ALA A 134 9.22 9.77 7.23
N ALA A 135 8.96 10.19 8.46
CA ALA A 135 9.50 11.40 9.05
C ALA A 135 10.53 11.02 10.11
N LEU A 136 11.71 11.63 10.07
CA LEU A 136 12.67 11.58 11.15
C LEU A 136 12.15 12.48 12.27
N VAL A 137 11.80 11.87 13.38
CA VAL A 137 11.18 12.53 14.53
C VAL A 137 11.94 12.22 15.80
N THR A 138 12.03 13.20 16.70
CA THR A 138 12.62 13.03 18.03
C THR A 138 11.61 13.39 19.11
N ARG A 139 11.85 12.89 20.32
CA ARG A 139 11.22 13.46 21.51
C ARG A 139 11.62 14.94 21.66
N MET A 140 10.73 15.77 22.23
CA MET A 140 10.91 17.22 22.27
C MET A 140 12.15 17.68 23.04
N GLY A 141 12.48 16.98 24.14
CA GLY A 141 13.58 17.33 25.04
C GLY A 141 14.96 16.79 24.62
N LEU A 142 15.12 16.21 23.42
CA LEU A 142 16.40 15.60 23.01
C LEU A 142 17.50 16.63 22.73
N GLY A 143 17.13 17.88 22.43
CA GLY A 143 18.09 18.95 22.11
C GLY A 143 18.58 18.94 20.66
N ALA A 144 18.09 18.04 19.82
CA ALA A 144 18.30 18.08 18.37
C ALA A 144 17.34 19.12 17.74
N THR A 145 17.84 20.04 16.93
CA THR A 145 17.03 21.06 16.22
C THR A 145 16.94 20.81 14.73
N ASP A 146 17.85 20.00 14.20
CA ASP A 146 18.01 19.62 12.81
C ASP A 146 18.72 18.26 12.72
N VAL A 147 18.87 17.74 11.52
CA VAL A 147 19.52 16.43 11.29
C VAL A 147 20.99 16.44 11.70
N ALA A 148 21.71 17.56 11.52
CA ALA A 148 23.13 17.66 11.81
C ALA A 148 23.40 17.61 13.34
N THR A 149 22.60 18.34 14.12
CA THR A 149 22.64 18.34 15.59
C THR A 149 22.24 16.99 16.15
N LEU A 150 21.23 16.30 15.57
CA LEU A 150 20.90 14.93 15.92
C LEU A 150 22.06 13.97 15.62
N ALA A 151 22.67 14.06 14.44
CA ALA A 151 23.77 13.19 14.06
C ALA A 151 24.98 13.36 15.00
N ALA A 152 25.29 14.61 15.37
CA ALA A 152 26.32 14.90 16.35
C ALA A 152 25.96 14.40 17.77
N LEU A 153 24.68 14.44 18.16
CA LEU A 153 24.17 13.90 19.43
C LEU A 153 24.32 12.38 19.47
N ALA A 154 23.89 11.70 18.42
CA ALA A 154 23.93 10.24 18.32
C ALA A 154 25.36 9.70 18.42
N ARG A 155 26.32 10.29 17.68
CA ARG A 155 27.73 9.85 17.68
C ARG A 155 28.44 9.97 19.03
N ARG A 156 27.96 10.84 19.93
CA ARG A 156 28.58 11.07 21.25
C ARG A 156 27.80 10.46 22.42
N ALA A 157 26.64 9.88 22.14
CA ALA A 157 25.74 9.41 23.18
C ALA A 157 26.33 8.17 23.88
N SER A 158 26.35 8.20 25.21
CA SER A 158 26.71 7.07 26.07
C SER A 158 25.78 7.07 27.29
N PRO A 159 24.76 6.18 27.38
CA PRO A 159 24.44 5.11 26.43
C PRO A 159 24.02 5.64 25.04
N THR A 160 24.09 4.77 24.03
CA THR A 160 23.66 5.09 22.65
C THR A 160 22.20 5.55 22.64
N LEU A 161 21.85 6.42 21.68
CA LEU A 161 20.46 6.83 21.52
C LEU A 161 19.58 5.65 21.13
N THR A 162 18.35 5.66 21.62
CA THR A 162 17.33 4.68 21.28
C THR A 162 16.50 5.15 20.10
N TYR A 163 16.08 4.22 19.23
CA TYR A 163 15.10 4.53 18.21
C TYR A 163 13.94 3.53 18.19
N ALA A 164 12.72 4.06 18.11
CA ALA A 164 11.53 3.24 17.98
C ALA A 164 11.28 2.85 16.52
N SER A 165 10.74 1.65 16.35
CA SER A 165 10.10 1.24 15.10
C SER A 165 8.69 0.73 15.35
N TYR A 166 7.91 0.59 14.28
CA TYR A 166 6.61 -0.04 14.35
C TYR A 166 6.64 -1.57 14.17
N GLY A 167 7.81 -2.20 14.28
CA GLY A 167 7.97 -3.66 14.32
C GLY A 167 9.33 -4.11 13.78
N ILE A 168 9.79 -5.29 14.22
CA ILE A 168 10.97 -5.94 13.65
C ILE A 168 10.72 -6.22 12.17
N GLY A 169 11.71 -5.90 11.35
CA GLY A 169 11.64 -6.04 9.89
C GLY A 169 10.67 -5.09 9.18
N SER A 170 10.17 -4.05 9.86
CA SER A 170 9.40 -2.99 9.21
C SER A 170 10.28 -2.04 8.40
N VAL A 171 9.69 -1.28 7.46
CA VAL A 171 10.38 -0.17 6.78
C VAL A 171 10.95 0.82 7.80
N SER A 172 10.27 1.05 8.93
CA SER A 172 10.79 1.90 10.02
C SER A 172 12.03 1.34 10.70
N HIS A 173 12.08 0.01 10.92
CA HIS A 173 13.27 -0.66 11.42
C HIS A 173 14.44 -0.50 10.45
N VAL A 174 14.23 -0.87 9.18
CA VAL A 174 15.23 -0.73 8.11
C VAL A 174 15.72 0.71 8.00
N ALA A 175 14.81 1.68 8.06
CA ALA A 175 15.13 3.10 7.95
C ALA A 175 15.97 3.61 9.14
N GLY A 176 15.71 3.12 10.36
CA GLY A 176 16.51 3.43 11.54
C GLY A 176 17.94 2.91 11.42
N GLU A 177 18.09 1.65 10.99
CA GLU A 177 19.41 1.06 10.72
C GLU A 177 20.17 1.83 9.62
N MET A 178 19.50 2.12 8.50
CA MET A 178 20.08 2.94 7.43
C MET A 178 20.48 4.33 7.91
N PHE A 179 19.68 4.97 8.77
CA PHE A 179 19.98 6.27 9.32
C PHE A 179 21.21 6.23 10.22
N GLY A 180 21.27 5.30 11.18
CA GLY A 180 22.41 5.11 12.08
C GLY A 180 23.71 4.87 11.31
N ALA A 181 23.67 3.95 10.33
CA ALA A 181 24.79 3.67 9.45
C ALA A 181 25.24 4.92 8.65
N ALA A 182 24.30 5.66 8.07
CA ALA A 182 24.60 6.84 7.26
C ALA A 182 25.21 8.00 8.09
N ILE A 183 24.86 8.12 9.37
CA ILE A 183 25.44 9.14 10.26
C ILE A 183 26.66 8.65 11.04
N GLY A 184 27.04 7.38 10.89
CA GLY A 184 28.14 6.74 11.61
C GLY A 184 27.90 6.67 13.12
N ALA A 185 26.68 6.35 13.55
CA ALA A 185 26.32 6.20 14.96
C ALA A 185 25.66 4.85 15.21
N GLU A 186 26.08 4.17 16.27
CA GLU A 186 25.36 3.03 16.82
C GLU A 186 24.11 3.52 17.57
N MET A 187 22.98 2.85 17.37
CA MET A 187 21.71 3.19 18.02
C MET A 187 21.03 1.91 18.51
N THR A 188 20.31 2.00 19.62
CA THR A 188 19.57 0.87 20.18
C THR A 188 18.15 0.83 19.61
N HIS A 189 17.82 -0.23 18.87
CA HIS A 189 16.47 -0.46 18.36
C HIS A 189 15.48 -0.87 19.47
N VAL A 190 14.31 -0.25 19.48
CA VAL A 190 13.20 -0.61 20.36
C VAL A 190 11.94 -0.89 19.52
N PRO A 191 11.55 -2.16 19.30
CA PRO A 191 10.40 -2.50 18.47
C PRO A 191 9.07 -2.34 19.21
N TYR A 192 8.08 -1.75 18.54
CA TYR A 192 6.70 -1.65 19.01
C TYR A 192 5.72 -2.35 18.06
N GLN A 193 4.52 -2.68 18.56
CA GLN A 193 3.46 -3.34 17.78
C GLN A 193 2.65 -2.31 16.96
N GLY A 194 3.30 -1.63 16.01
CA GLY A 194 2.68 -0.61 15.17
C GLY A 194 3.10 0.83 15.50
N SER A 195 2.76 1.77 14.61
CA SER A 195 3.23 3.16 14.70
C SER A 195 2.59 3.93 15.86
N GLY A 196 1.35 3.60 16.24
CA GLY A 196 0.66 4.24 17.37
C GLY A 196 1.43 4.10 18.69
N PRO A 197 1.71 2.86 19.16
CA PRO A 197 2.54 2.63 20.35
C PRO A 197 3.94 3.26 20.26
N ALA A 198 4.59 3.25 19.10
CA ALA A 198 5.89 3.90 18.90
C ALA A 198 5.83 5.43 19.09
N VAL A 199 4.80 6.08 18.55
CA VAL A 199 4.56 7.52 18.76
C VAL A 199 4.29 7.83 20.23
N ILE A 200 3.50 7.00 20.91
CA ILE A 200 3.23 7.18 22.35
C ILE A 200 4.54 7.14 23.14
N ALA A 201 5.41 6.16 22.88
CA ALA A 201 6.70 6.03 23.54
C ALA A 201 7.59 7.27 23.35
N LEU A 202 7.64 7.83 22.12
CA LEU A 202 8.34 9.09 21.86
C LEU A 202 7.77 10.25 22.66
N THR A 203 6.44 10.41 22.67
CA THR A 203 5.79 11.50 23.41
C THR A 203 5.86 11.36 24.93
N ALA A 204 6.23 10.17 25.41
CA ALA A 204 6.43 9.84 26.82
C ALA A 204 7.92 9.81 27.20
N ASP A 205 8.81 10.27 26.32
CA ASP A 205 10.27 10.29 26.51
C ASP A 205 10.89 8.91 26.81
N GLN A 206 10.26 7.81 26.38
CA GLN A 206 10.76 6.44 26.58
C GLN A 206 11.81 6.04 25.53
N VAL A 207 11.81 6.72 24.38
CA VAL A 207 12.75 6.52 23.28
C VAL A 207 13.16 7.89 22.72
N ASP A 208 14.34 7.99 22.11
CA ASP A 208 14.89 9.28 21.69
C ASP A 208 14.38 9.73 20.32
N LEU A 209 14.34 8.82 19.35
CA LEU A 209 13.95 9.14 17.97
C LEU A 209 13.20 8.01 17.28
N ALA A 210 12.67 8.27 16.10
CA ALA A 210 12.17 7.25 15.20
C ALA A 210 12.13 7.76 13.75
N LEU A 211 12.09 6.82 12.80
CA LEU A 211 11.60 7.10 11.45
C LEU A 211 10.24 6.43 11.29
N LEU A 212 9.17 7.19 11.43
CA LEU A 212 7.78 6.69 11.39
C LEU A 212 6.99 7.36 10.27
N PRO A 213 5.95 6.72 9.72
CA PRO A 213 5.10 7.35 8.71
C PRO A 213 4.59 8.72 9.16
N MET A 214 4.67 9.72 8.30
CA MET A 214 4.18 11.08 8.58
C MET A 214 2.73 11.06 9.06
N ALA A 215 1.90 10.18 8.50
CA ALA A 215 0.52 9.95 8.92
C ALA A 215 0.36 9.64 10.42
N ALA A 216 1.29 8.90 11.01
CA ALA A 216 1.28 8.56 12.43
C ALA A 216 1.85 9.69 13.31
N VAL A 217 2.83 10.44 12.79
CA VAL A 217 3.52 11.52 13.51
C VAL A 217 2.70 12.80 13.53
N HIS A 218 2.08 13.16 12.41
CA HIS A 218 1.40 14.44 12.19
C HIS A 218 0.35 14.80 13.28
N PRO A 219 -0.47 13.86 13.79
CA PRO A 219 -1.41 14.15 14.87
C PRO A 219 -0.76 14.55 16.21
N GLN A 220 0.50 14.15 16.44
CA GLN A 220 1.25 14.42 17.68
C GLN A 220 2.42 15.40 17.44
N ARG A 221 2.45 16.08 16.29
CA ARG A 221 3.58 16.95 15.87
C ARG A 221 3.87 18.12 16.80
N GLU A 222 2.93 18.52 17.66
CA GLU A 222 3.14 19.58 18.67
C GLU A 222 3.88 19.07 19.92
N ARG A 223 3.88 17.75 20.13
CA ARG A 223 4.53 17.06 21.25
C ARG A 223 5.81 16.34 20.82
N LEU A 224 6.23 16.52 19.57
CA LEU A 224 7.36 15.87 18.94
C LEU A 224 8.12 16.89 18.09
N ARG A 225 9.38 16.61 17.79
CA ARG A 225 10.16 17.43 16.87
C ARG A 225 10.40 16.67 15.58
N VAL A 226 9.80 17.14 14.50
CA VAL A 226 10.00 16.58 13.16
C VAL A 226 11.17 17.31 12.50
N LEU A 227 12.21 16.58 12.12
CA LEU A 227 13.46 17.16 11.63
C LEU A 227 13.56 17.12 10.11
N ALA A 228 13.10 16.02 9.50
CA ALA A 228 13.22 15.80 8.06
C ALA A 228 12.24 14.71 7.60
N VAL A 229 12.03 14.62 6.29
CA VAL A 229 11.34 13.51 5.64
C VAL A 229 12.32 12.60 4.91
N ALA A 230 12.07 11.30 4.92
CA ALA A 230 12.91 10.30 4.26
C ALA A 230 12.40 9.99 2.84
N SER A 231 12.12 11.02 2.05
CA SER A 231 11.69 10.91 0.65
C SER A 231 12.73 11.54 -0.29
N ALA A 232 12.67 11.19 -1.58
CA ALA A 232 13.56 11.77 -2.59
C ALA A 232 13.33 13.28 -2.80
N GLU A 233 12.08 13.70 -2.64
CA GLU A 233 11.64 15.09 -2.72
C GLU A 233 10.89 15.48 -1.44
N ARG A 234 10.76 16.78 -1.19
CA ARG A 234 10.01 17.29 -0.04
C ARG A 234 8.56 16.82 -0.09
N PHE A 235 8.01 16.50 1.07
CA PHE A 235 6.66 15.98 1.13
C PHE A 235 5.64 17.12 1.05
N GLY A 236 4.70 17.05 0.10
CA GLY A 236 3.76 18.14 -0.16
C GLY A 236 2.88 18.56 1.03
N MET A 237 2.69 17.69 2.03
CA MET A 237 1.95 18.04 3.25
C MET A 237 2.80 18.77 4.31
N ALA A 238 4.12 18.74 4.16
CA ALA A 238 5.08 19.41 5.04
C ALA A 238 6.26 19.97 4.22
N PRO A 239 6.00 20.88 3.26
CA PRO A 239 7.02 21.38 2.33
C PRO A 239 8.14 22.18 3.02
N GLU A 240 7.89 22.67 4.23
CA GLU A 240 8.89 23.32 5.08
C GLU A 240 9.98 22.36 5.56
N LEU A 241 9.67 21.07 5.70
CA LEU A 241 10.63 20.07 6.14
C LEU A 241 11.62 19.73 5.02
N PRO A 242 12.94 19.72 5.30
CA PRO A 242 13.90 19.19 4.34
C PRO A 242 13.77 17.67 4.24
N THR A 243 14.25 17.13 3.14
CA THR A 243 14.54 15.69 3.02
C THR A 243 15.81 15.35 3.82
N LEU A 244 15.97 14.06 4.17
CA LEU A 244 17.23 13.57 4.73
C LEU A 244 18.38 13.79 3.74
N THR A 245 18.15 13.59 2.44
CA THR A 245 19.15 13.81 1.39
C THR A 245 19.60 15.27 1.30
N GLU A 246 18.67 16.23 1.33
CA GLU A 246 19.01 17.67 1.43
C GLU A 246 19.80 17.98 2.71
N SER A 247 19.60 17.19 3.76
CA SER A 247 20.31 17.31 5.04
C SER A 247 21.64 16.54 5.09
N GLY A 248 22.11 16.00 3.95
CA GLY A 248 23.38 15.28 3.84
C GLY A 248 23.33 13.80 4.28
N VAL A 249 22.14 13.24 4.49
CA VAL A 249 21.93 11.85 4.89
C VAL A 249 21.21 11.08 3.76
N PRO A 250 21.88 10.19 3.00
CA PRO A 250 21.32 9.56 1.80
C PRO A 250 20.37 8.40 2.14
N VAL A 251 19.30 8.69 2.89
CA VAL A 251 18.30 7.71 3.33
C VAL A 251 16.94 8.07 2.76
N VAL A 252 16.38 7.14 1.98
CA VAL A 252 15.01 7.20 1.46
C VAL A 252 14.22 6.02 2.02
N ALA A 253 13.24 6.33 2.85
CA ALA A 253 12.31 5.42 3.48
C ALA A 253 10.88 5.83 3.12
N VAL A 254 10.50 5.46 1.89
CA VAL A 254 9.12 5.47 1.43
C VAL A 254 8.56 4.06 1.56
N GLY A 255 7.27 3.99 1.83
CA GLY A 255 6.51 2.75 1.80
C GLY A 255 5.29 2.87 0.89
N TRP A 256 4.56 1.78 0.78
CA TRP A 256 3.37 1.69 -0.04
C TRP A 256 2.30 0.88 0.68
N ILE A 257 1.06 1.15 0.31
CA ILE A 257 -0.14 0.45 0.70
C ILE A 257 -0.90 0.13 -0.59
N GLY A 258 -1.29 -1.12 -0.77
CA GLY A 258 -1.98 -1.57 -1.99
C GLY A 258 -2.88 -2.77 -1.75
N LEU A 259 -3.79 -3.01 -2.68
CA LEU A 259 -4.67 -4.17 -2.69
C LEU A 259 -4.04 -5.31 -3.49
N LEU A 260 -4.02 -6.48 -2.86
CA LEU A 260 -3.60 -7.74 -3.45
C LEU A 260 -4.74 -8.75 -3.34
N ALA A 261 -4.89 -9.56 -4.38
CA ALA A 261 -5.80 -10.70 -4.40
C ALA A 261 -5.03 -12.02 -4.27
N ALA A 262 -5.72 -13.08 -3.87
CA ALA A 262 -5.13 -14.40 -3.70
C ALA A 262 -4.54 -14.93 -5.03
N PRO A 263 -3.52 -15.82 -4.98
CA PRO A 263 -3.01 -16.48 -6.15
C PRO A 263 -4.11 -17.14 -6.98
N ARG A 264 -3.98 -17.07 -8.32
CA ARG A 264 -4.95 -17.55 -9.31
C ARG A 264 -6.26 -16.75 -9.41
N THR A 265 -6.37 -15.59 -8.75
CA THR A 265 -7.49 -14.68 -9.02
C THR A 265 -7.46 -14.27 -10.51
N PRO A 266 -8.57 -14.41 -11.27
CA PRO A 266 -8.55 -14.09 -12.70
C PRO A 266 -8.23 -12.62 -12.96
N ARG A 267 -7.52 -12.35 -14.07
CA ARG A 267 -7.13 -11.00 -14.47
C ARG A 267 -8.32 -10.04 -14.57
N GLU A 268 -9.43 -10.50 -15.15
CA GLU A 268 -10.68 -9.73 -15.28
C GLU A 268 -11.24 -9.25 -13.93
N VAL A 269 -11.00 -10.00 -12.85
CA VAL A 269 -11.40 -9.64 -11.48
C VAL A 269 -10.52 -8.52 -10.96
N ALA A 270 -9.20 -8.65 -11.13
CA ALA A 270 -8.24 -7.61 -10.73
C ALA A 270 -8.49 -6.30 -11.49
N ASP A 271 -8.74 -6.37 -12.80
CA ASP A 271 -9.07 -5.19 -13.61
C ASP A 271 -10.38 -4.54 -13.17
N SER A 272 -11.42 -5.33 -12.87
CA SER A 272 -12.71 -4.79 -12.42
C SER A 272 -12.64 -4.17 -11.02
N LEU A 273 -11.86 -4.77 -10.11
CA LEU A 273 -11.58 -4.21 -8.80
C LEU A 273 -10.76 -2.93 -8.91
N HIS A 274 -9.74 -2.90 -9.76
CA HIS A 274 -8.95 -1.70 -10.01
C HIS A 274 -9.84 -0.58 -10.56
N ALA A 275 -10.73 -0.85 -11.53
CA ALA A 275 -11.63 0.16 -12.06
C ALA A 275 -12.50 0.82 -10.98
N ALA A 276 -13.04 0.03 -10.04
CA ALA A 276 -13.80 0.57 -8.91
C ALA A 276 -12.93 1.36 -7.92
N MET A 277 -11.68 0.92 -7.70
CA MET A 277 -10.72 1.63 -6.86
C MET A 277 -10.26 2.95 -7.50
N HIS A 278 -10.02 2.95 -8.82
CA HIS A 278 -9.64 4.13 -9.59
C HIS A 278 -10.69 5.23 -9.48
N GLU A 279 -11.97 4.89 -9.58
CA GLU A 279 -13.07 5.84 -9.39
C GLU A 279 -13.03 6.48 -8.00
N ALA A 280 -12.76 5.70 -6.95
CA ALA A 280 -12.63 6.21 -5.60
C ALA A 280 -11.38 7.08 -5.42
N LEU A 281 -10.23 6.65 -5.96
CA LEU A 281 -8.95 7.36 -5.84
C LEU A 281 -8.91 8.66 -6.65
N SER A 282 -9.65 8.72 -7.75
CA SER A 282 -9.79 9.91 -8.59
C SER A 282 -10.74 10.96 -8.00
N ALA A 283 -11.51 10.62 -6.97
CA ALA A 283 -12.37 11.56 -6.28
C ALA A 283 -11.54 12.53 -5.43
N GLU A 284 -11.65 13.83 -5.69
CA GLU A 284 -10.82 14.85 -5.00
C GLU A 284 -10.99 14.82 -3.48
N ASP A 285 -12.18 14.49 -2.96
CA ASP A 285 -12.39 14.39 -1.52
C ASP A 285 -11.62 13.20 -0.89
N VAL A 286 -11.43 12.09 -1.62
CA VAL A 286 -10.58 10.98 -1.18
C VAL A 286 -9.12 11.37 -1.26
N ALA A 287 -8.68 11.90 -2.40
CA ALA A 287 -7.31 12.32 -2.58
C ALA A 287 -6.90 13.38 -1.54
N HIS A 288 -7.77 14.34 -1.28
CA HIS A 288 -7.60 15.34 -0.23
C HIS A 288 -7.50 14.71 1.16
N ARG A 289 -8.42 13.80 1.53
CA ARG A 289 -8.36 13.09 2.82
C ARG A 289 -7.08 12.28 3.00
N LEU A 290 -6.62 11.60 1.95
CA LEU A 290 -5.35 10.85 1.99
C LEU A 290 -4.17 11.79 2.21
N ARG A 291 -4.10 12.89 1.45
CA ARG A 291 -3.04 13.91 1.60
C ARG A 291 -3.03 14.52 2.99
N THR A 292 -4.18 14.98 3.50
CA THR A 292 -4.27 15.57 4.85
C THR A 292 -4.04 14.54 5.97
N SER A 293 -4.18 13.25 5.66
CA SER A 293 -3.86 12.16 6.59
C SER A 293 -2.40 11.67 6.50
N GLY A 294 -1.54 12.27 5.66
CA GLY A 294 -0.11 11.87 5.60
C GLY A 294 0.25 10.83 4.55
N PHE A 295 -0.61 10.64 3.56
CA PHE A 295 -0.38 9.73 2.46
C PHE A 295 -0.15 10.47 1.15
N SER A 296 0.62 9.86 0.26
CA SER A 296 0.67 10.25 -1.15
C SER A 296 -0.32 9.38 -1.91
N PRO A 297 -1.43 9.91 -2.47
CA PRO A 297 -2.34 9.09 -3.27
C PRO A 297 -1.58 8.38 -4.40
N MET A 298 -1.82 7.09 -4.55
CA MET A 298 -1.33 6.29 -5.66
C MET A 298 -2.52 5.67 -6.38
N ASP A 299 -2.34 5.40 -7.66
CA ASP A 299 -3.32 4.67 -8.47
C ASP A 299 -2.60 3.89 -9.56
N TYR A 300 -1.89 2.85 -9.13
CA TYR A 300 -1.15 2.00 -10.04
C TYR A 300 -2.02 0.79 -10.32
N GLY A 301 -2.56 0.67 -11.53
CA GLY A 301 -3.29 -0.53 -11.94
C GLY A 301 -2.42 -1.80 -11.93
N PRO A 302 -3.01 -2.98 -12.18
CA PRO A 302 -2.38 -4.28 -11.93
C PRO A 302 -0.95 -4.42 -12.48
N ASP A 303 -0.73 -4.07 -13.76
CA ASP A 303 0.58 -4.24 -14.41
C ASP A 303 1.64 -3.27 -13.85
N ARG A 304 1.26 -2.00 -13.66
CA ARG A 304 2.15 -0.99 -13.07
C ARG A 304 2.47 -1.34 -11.62
N PHE A 305 1.50 -1.86 -10.88
CA PHE A 305 1.71 -2.25 -9.49
C PHE A 305 2.61 -3.50 -9.39
N ALA A 306 2.43 -4.49 -10.27
CA ALA A 306 3.33 -5.64 -10.36
C ALA A 306 4.79 -5.21 -10.59
N GLY A 307 5.03 -4.34 -11.57
CA GLY A 307 6.36 -3.79 -11.83
C GLY A 307 6.92 -2.99 -10.66
N PHE A 308 6.07 -2.22 -9.98
CA PHE A 308 6.45 -1.48 -8.78
C PHE A 308 6.86 -2.41 -7.63
N LEU A 309 6.14 -3.50 -7.36
CA LEU A 309 6.48 -4.45 -6.30
C LEU A 309 7.85 -5.12 -6.55
N HIS A 310 8.14 -5.44 -7.80
CA HIS A 310 9.44 -5.99 -8.19
C HIS A 310 10.57 -4.97 -7.94
N ALA A 311 10.42 -3.75 -8.45
CA ALA A 311 11.39 -2.68 -8.25
C ALA A 311 11.60 -2.34 -6.77
N GLU A 312 10.53 -2.37 -5.95
CA GLU A 312 10.63 -2.10 -4.53
C GLU A 312 11.40 -3.20 -3.78
N THR A 313 11.24 -4.45 -4.19
CA THR A 313 12.00 -5.58 -3.65
C THR A 313 13.50 -5.41 -3.94
N GLU A 314 13.85 -5.05 -5.18
CA GLU A 314 15.24 -4.79 -5.57
C GLU A 314 15.83 -3.60 -4.82
N ARG A 315 15.04 -2.52 -4.65
CA ARG A 315 15.46 -1.31 -3.94
C ARG A 315 15.76 -1.57 -2.46
N LEU A 316 14.92 -2.36 -1.79
CA LEU A 316 15.04 -2.62 -0.35
C LEU A 316 16.03 -3.74 -0.02
N ALA A 317 16.31 -4.65 -0.95
CA ALA A 317 17.16 -5.82 -0.68
C ALA A 317 18.56 -5.48 -0.13
N PRO A 318 19.30 -4.49 -0.65
CA PRO A 318 20.60 -4.12 -0.09
C PRO A 318 20.50 -3.64 1.36
N ALA A 319 19.52 -2.79 1.66
CA ALA A 319 19.32 -2.23 3.00
C ALA A 319 18.92 -3.30 4.02
N VAL A 320 17.97 -4.18 3.66
CA VAL A 320 17.52 -5.29 4.52
C VAL A 320 18.67 -6.24 4.82
N ARG A 321 19.49 -6.60 3.82
CA ARG A 321 20.65 -7.48 4.01
C ARG A 321 21.76 -6.83 4.84
N ALA A 322 22.06 -5.55 4.58
CA ALA A 322 23.09 -4.82 5.30
C ALA A 322 22.73 -4.64 6.79
N ALA A 323 21.45 -4.45 7.10
CA ALA A 323 20.94 -4.37 8.45
C ALA A 323 20.89 -5.72 9.19
N GLY A 324 21.21 -6.84 8.52
CA GLY A 324 21.15 -8.17 9.13
C GLY A 324 19.74 -8.60 9.56
N ILE A 325 18.70 -7.92 9.06
CA ILE A 325 17.31 -8.12 9.50
C ILE A 325 16.84 -9.51 9.10
N THR A 326 16.42 -10.28 10.10
CA THR A 326 15.81 -11.60 9.89
C THR A 326 14.40 -11.67 10.45
N ALA A 327 13.70 -12.77 10.18
CA ALA A 327 12.36 -13.00 10.75
C ALA A 327 12.35 -13.05 12.30
N ASP A 328 13.50 -13.32 12.93
CA ASP A 328 13.63 -13.51 14.38
C ASP A 328 14.24 -12.28 15.10
N GLY A 329 14.59 -11.23 14.35
CA GLY A 329 15.43 -10.11 14.80
C GLY A 329 16.46 -9.80 13.74
#